data_AF-A0A183S823-F1
#
_entry.id   AF-A0A183S823-F1
#
_cell.length_a   1.000
_cell.length_b   1.000
_cell.length_c   1.000
_cell.angle_alpha   90.00
_cell.angle_beta   90.00
_cell.angle_gamma   90.00
#
_symmetry.space_group_name_H-M   'P 1'
#
loop_
_entity.id
_entity.type
_entity.pdbx_description
1 polymer ?
#
loop_
_entity_poly.entity_id
_entity_poly.type
_entity_poly.pdbx_seq_one_letter_code
_entity_poly.pdbx_strand_id
1 'polypeptide(L)'
;MSILYLVKRSFSAFNDQCFIKVFGNFVRPQLEPAIQAWKPWAAKDINILEKVQRRTTKLVLGQGSELYETRLSNLNLFPLRYRQLRKDLILAFRIYRVQDWCLVSGDFFELATTTNLRGDPFKLRVTVIRIDARKYFISKRVVKT
;
A
#
# COMPACT_ATOMS: atom_id res chain seq x y z
N MET A 1 -9.30 -19.73 13.86
CA MET A 1 -10.14 -18.55 14.18
C MET A 1 -9.56 -17.32 13.50
N SER A 2 -10.35 -16.53 12.77
CA SER A 2 -9.86 -15.30 12.10
C SER A 2 -9.66 -14.17 13.12
N ILE A 3 -8.63 -13.35 12.95
CA ILE A 3 -8.34 -12.22 13.86
C ILE A 3 -9.51 -11.23 13.96
N LEU A 4 -10.26 -11.05 12.86
CA LEU A 4 -11.45 -10.19 12.83
C LEU A 4 -12.57 -10.72 13.70
N TYR A 5 -12.70 -12.05 13.80
CA TYR A 5 -13.69 -12.68 14.67
C TYR A 5 -13.32 -12.45 16.14
N LEU A 6 -12.04 -12.60 16.49
CA LEU A 6 -11.56 -12.33 17.85
C LEU A 6 -11.78 -10.87 18.25
N VAL A 7 -11.45 -9.93 17.36
CA VAL A 7 -11.70 -8.49 17.55
C VAL A 7 -13.19 -8.23 17.74
N LYS A 8 -14.07 -8.79 16.90
CA LYS A 8 -15.51 -8.61 17.07
C LYS A 8 -16.01 -9.12 18.42
N ARG A 9 -15.43 -10.22 18.92
CA ARG A 9 -15.85 -10.85 20.19
C ARG A 9 -15.29 -10.13 21.42
N SER A 10 -14.12 -9.51 21.32
CA SER A 10 -13.46 -8.87 22.46
C SER A 10 -14.07 -7.50 22.82
N PHE A 11 -14.81 -6.87 21.92
CA PHE A 11 -15.39 -5.55 22.13
C PHE A 11 -16.92 -5.59 22.02
N SER A 12 -17.63 -5.20 23.08
CA SER A 12 -19.10 -5.08 23.07
C SER A 12 -19.58 -3.97 22.13
N ALA A 13 -18.80 -2.89 22.01
CA ALA A 13 -19.02 -1.74 21.16
C ALA A 13 -17.71 -1.36 20.46
N PHE A 14 -17.70 -1.26 19.13
CA PHE A 14 -16.51 -0.92 18.36
C PHE A 14 -16.56 0.54 17.89
N ASN A 15 -16.05 1.43 18.73
CA ASN A 15 -16.00 2.87 18.47
C ASN A 15 -14.87 3.23 17.50
N ASP A 16 -14.99 4.34 16.77
CA ASP A 16 -14.01 4.80 15.78
C ASP A 16 -12.56 4.89 16.32
N GLN A 17 -12.39 5.46 17.53
CA GLN A 17 -11.06 5.59 18.15
C GLN A 17 -10.43 4.24 18.50
N CYS A 18 -11.24 3.28 18.96
CA CYS A 18 -10.78 1.92 19.27
C CYS A 18 -10.42 1.19 17.97
N PHE A 19 -11.27 1.35 16.95
CA PHE A 19 -11.07 0.77 15.64
C PHE A 19 -9.74 1.20 15.03
N ILE A 20 -9.38 2.49 15.06
CA ILE A 20 -8.11 2.98 14.48
C ILE A 20 -6.91 2.28 15.12
N LYS A 21 -6.91 2.12 16.46
CA LYS A 21 -5.85 1.43 17.20
C LYS A 21 -5.77 -0.06 16.82
N VAL A 22 -6.90 -0.75 16.81
CA VAL A 22 -6.95 -2.18 16.50
C VAL A 22 -6.62 -2.46 15.03
N PHE A 23 -7.15 -1.65 14.12
CA PHE A 23 -6.85 -1.74 12.70
C PHE A 23 -5.36 -1.50 12.43
N GLY A 24 -4.79 -0.47 13.05
CA GLY A 24 -3.36 -0.15 12.94
C GLY A 24 -2.44 -1.25 13.46
N ASN A 25 -2.80 -1.90 14.57
CA ASN A 25 -1.94 -2.86 15.25
C ASN A 25 -2.09 -4.30 14.74
N PHE A 26 -3.31 -4.73 14.37
CA PHE A 26 -3.57 -6.14 14.05
C PHE A 26 -3.88 -6.37 12.57
N VAL A 27 -4.67 -5.50 11.95
CA VAL A 27 -5.16 -5.72 10.57
C VAL A 27 -4.17 -5.18 9.55
N ARG A 28 -3.67 -3.96 9.75
CA ARG A 28 -2.76 -3.28 8.82
C ARG A 28 -1.44 -4.05 8.63
N PRO A 29 -0.79 -4.60 9.67
CA PRO A 29 0.44 -5.36 9.49
C PRO A 29 0.24 -6.67 8.73
N GLN A 30 -0.97 -7.25 8.74
CA GLN A 30 -1.31 -8.45 7.97
C GLN A 30 -1.65 -8.17 6.50
N LEU A 31 -2.18 -6.98 6.21
CA LEU A 31 -2.50 -6.56 4.82
C LEU A 31 -1.29 -6.01 4.07
N GLU A 32 -0.32 -5.52 4.81
CA GLU A 32 0.82 -4.81 4.27
C GLU A 32 2.21 -5.40 4.61
N PRO A 33 2.37 -6.70 4.97
CA PRO A 33 3.67 -7.26 5.27
C PRO A 33 4.42 -7.43 3.95
N ALA A 34 5.68 -6.97 3.93
CA ALA A 34 6.58 -7.13 2.80
C ALA A 34 5.98 -6.77 1.43
N ILE A 35 5.12 -5.74 1.32
CA ILE A 35 4.53 -5.26 0.04
C ILE A 35 5.58 -5.10 -1.08
N GLN A 36 6.82 -4.81 -0.71
CA GLN A 36 7.91 -4.67 -1.64
C GLN A 36 8.24 -6.01 -2.33
N ALA A 37 8.19 -7.12 -1.58
CA ALA A 37 8.40 -8.48 -2.07
C ALA A 37 7.10 -9.16 -2.53
N TRP A 38 6.00 -8.98 -1.80
CA TRP A 38 4.72 -9.64 -2.02
C TRP A 38 3.59 -8.60 -2.19
N LYS A 39 3.51 -8.02 -3.39
CA LYS A 39 2.38 -7.19 -3.81
C LYS A 39 1.61 -7.90 -4.91
N PRO A 40 0.34 -8.25 -4.68
CA PRO A 40 -0.48 -8.85 -5.73
C PRO A 40 -0.68 -7.88 -6.89
N TRP A 41 -0.60 -8.40 -8.11
CA TRP A 41 -0.87 -7.63 -9.33
C TRP A 41 -2.22 -7.99 -9.96
N ALA A 42 -2.75 -9.18 -9.68
CA ALA A 42 -4.05 -9.58 -10.19
C ALA A 42 -5.16 -8.83 -9.46
N ALA A 43 -6.14 -8.32 -10.21
CA ALA A 43 -7.29 -7.63 -9.64
C ALA A 43 -8.07 -8.50 -8.63
N LYS A 44 -8.09 -9.82 -8.85
CA LYS A 44 -8.73 -10.80 -7.93
C LYS A 44 -8.06 -10.77 -6.55
N ASP A 45 -6.74 -10.85 -6.50
CA ASP A 45 -5.98 -10.88 -5.25
C ASP A 45 -6.06 -9.54 -4.52
N ILE A 46 -6.01 -8.42 -5.25
CA ILE A 46 -6.21 -7.08 -4.69
C ILE A 46 -7.61 -6.99 -4.05
N ASN A 47 -8.65 -7.47 -4.74
CA ASN A 47 -10.01 -7.49 -4.22
C ASN A 47 -10.15 -8.36 -2.98
N ILE A 48 -9.42 -9.49 -2.90
CA ILE A 48 -9.41 -10.34 -1.70
C ILE A 48 -8.84 -9.58 -0.50
N LEU A 49 -7.73 -8.87 -0.67
CA LEU A 49 -7.14 -8.06 0.41
C LEU A 49 -8.04 -6.87 0.79
N GLU A 50 -8.60 -6.17 -0.20
CA GLU A 50 -9.53 -5.05 0.05
C GLU A 50 -10.79 -5.52 0.79
N LYS A 51 -11.25 -6.76 0.54
CA LYS A 51 -12.40 -7.36 1.23
C LYS A 51 -12.17 -7.48 2.74
N VAL A 52 -10.93 -7.69 3.18
CA VAL A 52 -10.58 -7.70 4.61
C VAL A 52 -10.80 -6.33 5.20
N GLN A 53 -10.28 -5.26 4.58
CA GLN A 53 -10.52 -3.88 5.02
C GLN A 53 -12.02 -3.55 5.05
N ARG A 54 -12.74 -3.85 3.96
CA ARG A 54 -14.20 -3.64 3.85
C ARG A 54 -14.99 -4.33 4.95
N ARG A 55 -14.62 -5.56 5.31
CA ARG A 55 -15.24 -6.33 6.41
C ARG A 55 -14.91 -5.71 7.76
N THR A 56 -13.68 -5.28 7.96
CA THR A 56 -13.24 -4.68 9.23
C THR A 56 -14.00 -3.38 9.48
N THR A 57 -14.11 -2.50 8.48
CA THR A 57 -14.81 -1.21 8.64
C THR A 57 -16.32 -1.37 8.87
N LYS A 58 -16.93 -2.51 8.49
CA LYS A 58 -18.33 -2.83 8.84
C LYS A 58 -18.54 -3.16 10.31
N LEU A 59 -17.49 -3.53 11.04
CA LEU A 59 -17.59 -3.88 12.46
C LEU A 59 -17.72 -2.65 13.36
N VAL A 60 -17.38 -1.48 12.84
CA VAL A 60 -17.50 -0.22 13.57
C VAL A 60 -18.97 0.15 13.72
N LEU A 61 -19.35 0.57 14.92
CA LEU A 61 -20.70 1.03 15.20
C LEU A 61 -21.08 2.19 14.27
N GLY A 62 -22.29 2.15 13.71
CA GLY A 62 -22.77 3.17 12.77
C GLY A 62 -22.21 3.06 11.34
N GLN A 63 -21.16 2.26 11.09
CA GLN A 63 -20.56 2.09 9.76
C GLN A 63 -21.09 0.85 9.01
N GLY A 64 -22.13 0.17 9.50
CA GLY A 64 -22.61 -1.07 8.87
C GLY A 64 -23.36 -0.85 7.56
N SER A 65 -24.19 0.20 7.52
CA SER A 65 -25.08 0.59 6.41
C SER A 65 -24.40 1.49 5.37
N GLU A 66 -23.33 2.16 5.75
CA GLU A 66 -22.66 3.15 4.92
C GLU A 66 -21.93 2.55 3.71
N LEU A 67 -21.87 3.32 2.62
CA LEU A 67 -21.08 2.98 1.44
C LEU A 67 -19.60 2.89 1.79
N TYR A 68 -18.84 2.07 1.05
CA TYR A 68 -17.43 1.82 1.39
C TYR A 68 -16.58 3.09 1.41
N GLU A 69 -16.74 3.95 0.40
CA GLU A 69 -15.99 5.20 0.31
C GLU A 69 -16.32 6.15 1.48
N THR A 70 -17.60 6.25 1.87
CA THR A 70 -18.02 7.05 3.05
C THR A 70 -17.39 6.52 4.33
N ARG A 71 -17.33 5.19 4.51
CA ARG A 71 -16.70 4.56 5.68
C ARG A 71 -15.20 4.84 5.74
N LEU A 72 -14.53 4.89 4.60
CA LEU A 72 -13.11 5.25 4.54
C LEU A 72 -12.90 6.70 4.99
N SER A 73 -13.72 7.62 4.51
CA SER A 73 -13.66 9.04 4.90
C SER A 73 -13.94 9.22 6.40
N ASN A 74 -15.01 8.61 6.93
CA ASN A 74 -15.37 8.69 8.35
C ASN A 74 -14.25 8.19 9.27
N LEU A 75 -13.60 7.09 8.88
CA LEU A 75 -12.55 6.45 9.67
C LEU A 75 -11.13 6.98 9.35
N ASN A 76 -11.03 8.01 8.50
CA ASN A 76 -9.75 8.56 8.01
C ASN A 76 -8.79 7.50 7.46
N LEU A 77 -9.34 6.54 6.71
CA LEU A 77 -8.59 5.44 6.10
C LEU A 77 -8.41 5.65 4.60
N PHE A 78 -7.24 5.26 4.10
CA PHE A 78 -6.99 5.18 2.66
C PHE A 78 -7.29 3.79 2.09
N PRO A 79 -7.71 3.69 0.83
CA PRO A 79 -7.80 2.42 0.11
C PRO A 79 -6.45 1.67 0.12
N LEU A 80 -6.47 0.33 0.07
CA LEU A 80 -5.23 -0.46 0.11
C LEU A 80 -4.26 -0.08 -1.01
N ARG A 81 -4.79 0.15 -2.23
CA ARG A 81 -3.97 0.51 -3.40
C ARG A 81 -3.17 1.80 -3.18
N TYR A 82 -3.79 2.80 -2.56
CA TYR A 82 -3.11 4.06 -2.23
C TYR A 82 -2.02 3.84 -1.18
N ARG A 83 -2.31 3.05 -0.14
CA ARG A 83 -1.32 2.73 0.91
C ARG A 83 -0.13 1.95 0.37
N GLN A 84 -0.36 1.00 -0.52
CA GLN A 84 0.69 0.26 -1.22
C GLN A 84 1.54 1.15 -2.11
N LEU A 85 0.91 2.08 -2.85
CA LEU A 85 1.63 3.06 -3.67
C LEU A 85 2.53 3.94 -2.81
N ARG A 86 2.00 4.49 -1.72
CA ARG A 86 2.79 5.30 -0.77
C ARG A 86 4.01 4.55 -0.25
N LYS A 87 3.89 3.25 0.06
CA LYS A 87 5.03 2.43 0.50
C LYS A 87 6.05 2.19 -0.61
N ASP A 88 5.60 1.96 -1.84
CA ASP A 88 6.50 1.81 -2.99
C ASP A 88 7.33 3.10 -3.19
N LEU A 89 6.69 4.27 -3.09
CA LEU A 89 7.36 5.57 -3.20
C LEU A 89 8.35 5.83 -2.06
N ILE A 90 7.98 5.52 -0.82
CA ILE A 90 8.88 5.64 0.34
C ILE A 90 10.12 4.75 0.15
N LEU A 91 9.96 3.52 -0.35
CA LEU A 91 11.12 2.67 -0.61
C LEU A 91 12.01 3.22 -1.72
N ALA A 92 11.42 3.65 -2.83
CA ALA A 92 12.18 4.24 -3.93
C ALA A 92 13.00 5.45 -3.46
N PHE A 93 12.39 6.31 -2.63
CA PHE A 93 13.09 7.42 -2.00
C PHE A 93 14.24 6.95 -1.10
N ARG A 94 14.03 5.91 -0.27
CA ARG A 94 15.09 5.36 0.60
C ARG A 94 16.26 4.78 -0.20
N ILE A 95 15.98 3.94 -1.20
CA ILE A 95 16.99 3.36 -2.09
C ILE A 95 17.83 4.47 -2.74
N TYR A 96 17.18 5.55 -3.16
CA TYR A 96 17.85 6.60 -3.90
C TYR A 96 18.58 7.61 -3.01
N ARG A 97 17.95 8.10 -1.94
CA ARG A 97 18.47 9.21 -1.12
C ARG A 97 19.17 8.78 0.16
N VAL A 98 18.65 7.75 0.81
CA VAL A 98 19.11 7.35 2.15
C VAL A 98 20.24 6.33 2.03
N GLN A 99 20.38 5.66 0.88
CA GLN A 99 21.28 4.53 0.68
C GLN A 99 21.11 3.51 1.81
N ASP A 100 20.00 2.78 1.78
CA ASP A 100 19.86 1.60 2.63
C ASP A 100 21.03 0.64 2.32
N TRP A 101 21.83 0.36 3.35
CA TRP A 101 23.09 -0.40 3.40
C TRP A 101 23.19 -1.71 2.59
N CYS A 102 22.09 -2.22 2.04
CA CYS A 102 22.04 -3.46 1.27
C CYS A 102 21.52 -3.31 -0.18
N LEU A 103 21.11 -2.12 -0.62
CA LEU A 103 20.53 -1.93 -1.97
C LEU A 103 21.30 -0.85 -2.73
N VAL A 104 21.99 -1.25 -3.79
CA VAL A 104 22.68 -0.31 -4.69
C VAL A 104 21.63 0.35 -5.58
N SER A 105 21.54 1.67 -5.53
CA SER A 105 20.51 2.43 -6.27
C SER A 105 20.54 2.16 -7.79
N GLY A 106 21.74 1.98 -8.36
CA GLY A 106 21.96 1.68 -9.77
C GLY A 106 21.40 0.34 -10.25
N ASP A 107 21.21 -0.63 -9.35
CA ASP A 107 20.62 -1.94 -9.72
C ASP A 107 19.11 -1.84 -9.94
N PHE A 108 18.46 -0.84 -9.33
CA PHE A 108 17.01 -0.69 -9.31
C PHE A 108 16.52 0.44 -10.21
N PHE A 109 17.21 1.57 -10.22
CA PHE A 109 16.73 2.80 -10.82
C PHE A 109 17.82 3.51 -11.63
N GLU A 110 17.47 3.94 -12.84
CA GLU A 110 18.29 4.82 -13.66
C GLU A 110 17.65 6.22 -13.65
N LEU A 111 18.46 7.27 -13.53
CA LEU A 111 17.98 8.63 -13.71
C LEU A 111 17.82 8.97 -15.19
N ALA A 112 16.86 9.83 -15.49
CA ALA A 112 16.75 10.43 -16.80
C ALA A 112 17.93 11.41 -17.00
N THR A 113 18.77 11.15 -18.01
CA THR A 113 19.91 12.00 -18.38
C THR A 113 19.51 13.25 -19.17
N THR A 114 18.21 13.52 -19.32
CA THR A 114 17.71 14.67 -20.08
C THR A 114 17.95 15.96 -19.30
N THR A 115 19.02 16.68 -19.64
CA THR A 115 19.44 17.96 -19.03
C THR A 115 18.64 19.18 -19.53
N ASN A 116 17.83 19.02 -20.58
CA ASN A 116 17.36 20.15 -21.40
C ASN A 116 15.96 20.69 -21.04
N LEU A 117 15.36 20.33 -19.90
CA LEU A 117 14.06 20.87 -19.49
C LEU A 117 14.00 21.16 -17.99
N ARG A 118 13.26 22.23 -17.64
CA ARG A 118 12.89 22.63 -16.28
C ARG A 118 12.18 21.44 -15.60
N GLY A 119 12.89 20.70 -14.75
CA GLY A 119 12.38 19.45 -14.18
C GLY A 119 13.11 19.04 -12.91
N ASP A 120 12.52 18.09 -12.17
CA ASP A 120 13.09 17.55 -10.94
C ASP A 120 14.38 16.76 -11.24
N PRO A 121 15.50 17.03 -10.55
CA PRO A 121 16.76 16.28 -10.71
C PRO A 121 16.64 14.77 -10.40
N PHE A 122 15.59 14.34 -9.70
CA PHE A 122 15.35 12.93 -9.34
C PHE A 122 14.41 12.18 -10.28
N LYS A 123 14.23 12.70 -11.49
CA LYS A 123 13.39 12.04 -12.50
C LYS A 123 13.97 10.69 -12.89
N LEU A 124 13.18 9.64 -12.68
CA LEU A 124 13.54 8.27 -13.06
C LEU A 124 13.33 8.04 -14.56
N ARG A 125 14.22 7.28 -15.18
CA ARG A 125 14.11 6.85 -16.58
C ARG A 125 13.02 5.78 -16.71
N VAL A 126 12.07 6.02 -17.61
CA VAL A 126 11.07 5.03 -18.00
C VAL A 126 11.77 3.95 -18.83
N THR A 127 11.88 2.75 -18.27
CA THR A 127 12.56 1.61 -18.91
C THR A 127 11.55 0.62 -19.47
N VAL A 128 11.66 0.31 -20.76
CA VAL A 128 10.78 -0.65 -21.45
C VAL A 128 10.97 -2.05 -20.87
N ILE A 129 9.87 -2.76 -20.65
CA ILE A 129 9.86 -4.13 -20.14
C ILE A 129 9.68 -5.07 -21.32
N ARG A 130 10.63 -5.99 -21.53
CA ARG A 130 10.58 -7.01 -22.60
C ARG A 130 9.95 -8.33 -22.16
N ILE A 131 9.91 -8.60 -20.85
CA ILE A 131 9.45 -9.86 -20.26
C ILE A 131 8.43 -9.56 -19.16
N ASP A 132 7.27 -10.23 -19.19
CA ASP A 132 6.19 -10.01 -18.23
C ASP A 132 6.59 -10.28 -16.78
N ALA A 133 7.53 -11.21 -16.54
CA ALA A 133 8.07 -11.49 -15.21
C ALA A 133 8.60 -10.25 -14.48
N ARG A 134 9.15 -9.27 -15.23
CA ARG A 134 9.72 -8.03 -14.63
C ARG A 134 8.73 -6.89 -14.50
N LYS A 135 7.50 -7.04 -15.00
CA LYS A 135 6.52 -5.96 -15.15
C LYS A 135 6.03 -5.39 -13.83
N TYR A 136 5.97 -6.23 -12.79
CA TYR A 136 5.40 -5.88 -11.49
C TYR A 136 6.46 -5.64 -10.39
N PHE A 137 7.75 -5.58 -10.75
CA PHE A 137 8.80 -5.19 -9.80
C PHE A 137 8.72 -3.71 -9.45
N ILE A 138 9.20 -3.38 -8.24
CA ILE A 138 9.14 -2.02 -7.70
C ILE A 138 9.80 -0.98 -8.63
N SER A 139 10.92 -1.35 -9.26
CA SER A 139 11.65 -0.52 -10.22
C SER A 139 10.79 -0.08 -11.42
N LYS A 140 9.75 -0.85 -11.76
CA LYS A 140 8.84 -0.55 -12.86
C LYS A 140 7.53 0.07 -12.38
N ARG A 141 7.04 -0.34 -11.21
CA ARG A 141 5.78 0.16 -10.66
C ARG A 141 5.84 1.64 -10.32
N VAL A 142 6.95 2.09 -9.73
CA VAL A 142 7.14 3.47 -9.26
C VAL A 142 7.27 4.47 -10.40
N VAL A 143 7.73 4.02 -11.57
CA VAL A 143 8.01 4.90 -12.72
C VAL A 143 6.76 5.15 -13.57
N LYS A 144 5.72 4.31 -13.43
CA LYS A 144 4.46 4.37 -14.20
C LYS A 144 3.30 5.05 -13.47
N THR A 145 3.52 5.61 -12.29
CA THR A 145 2.47 6.20 -11.44
C THR A 145 2.15 7.63 -11.80
#